data_AF-A0A8K0M9K9-F1
#
_entry.id   AF-A0A8K0M9K9-F1
#
_cell.length_a   1.000
_cell.length_b   1.000
_cell.length_c   1.000
_cell.angle_alpha   90.00
_cell.angle_beta   90.00
_cell.angle_gamma   90.00
#
_symmetry.space_group_name_H-M   'P 1'
#
loop_
_entity.id
_entity.type
_entity.pdbx_description
1 polymer ?
#
loop_
_entity_poly.entity_id
_entity_poly.type
_entity_poly.pdbx_seq_one_letter_code
_entity_poly.pdbx_strand_id
1 'polypeptide(L)'
;MQPVSPRNSSLTPVPSLESPVIRFTTIERLFDEINRTTGDVLTVYNVSVQQFAEIEKAREKRRRKVRFRRFSATTKILIIIIPTRVHELLHSLIFSRTIIAADKMGLDDTWIPTASTTFRAQHQHLSGDSGEGDSSGCPTPARDKVGRFLSSNQGTGATNTRGAAEP
;
A
#
# COMPACT_ATOMS: atom_id res chain seq x y z
N MET A 1 27.76 53.51 -8.15
CA MET A 1 27.55 52.05 -8.34
C MET A 1 28.35 51.33 -7.27
N GLN A 2 27.70 50.65 -6.31
CA GLN A 2 28.40 49.87 -5.28
C GLN A 2 28.44 48.40 -5.69
N PRO A 3 29.59 47.70 -5.50
CA PRO A 3 29.70 46.28 -5.80
C PRO A 3 28.92 45.45 -4.77
N VAL A 4 28.02 44.60 -5.26
CA VAL A 4 27.27 43.65 -4.45
C VAL A 4 28.17 42.46 -4.12
N SER A 5 28.52 42.27 -2.85
CA SER A 5 29.32 41.13 -2.39
C SER A 5 28.57 39.80 -2.62
N PRO A 6 29.26 38.74 -3.08
CA PRO A 6 28.64 37.43 -3.29
C PRO A 6 28.21 36.83 -1.95
N ARG A 7 26.92 36.46 -1.87
CA ARG A 7 26.33 35.77 -0.72
C ARG A 7 26.84 34.32 -0.71
N ASN A 8 27.83 34.03 0.15
CA ASN A 8 28.27 32.67 0.44
C ASN A 8 27.12 31.89 1.09
N SER A 9 26.35 31.17 0.26
CA SER A 9 25.36 30.21 0.72
C SER A 9 26.10 28.97 1.22
N SER A 10 26.42 28.93 2.52
CA SER A 10 26.90 27.71 3.17
C SER A 10 25.76 26.70 3.14
N LEU A 11 25.78 25.82 2.14
CA LEU A 11 24.88 24.67 2.05
C LEU A 11 25.18 23.78 3.25
N THR A 12 24.32 23.80 4.26
CA THR A 12 24.34 22.80 5.33
C THR A 12 24.24 21.41 4.68
N PRO A 13 25.05 20.43 5.08
CA PRO A 13 24.97 19.07 4.55
C PRO A 13 23.54 18.59 4.75
N VAL A 14 22.85 18.26 3.65
CA VAL A 14 21.56 17.59 3.72
C VAL A 14 21.86 16.24 4.36
N PRO A 15 21.31 15.92 5.56
CA PRO A 15 21.49 14.59 6.13
C PRO A 15 21.01 13.58 5.09
N SER A 16 21.84 12.57 4.80
CA SER A 16 21.50 11.56 3.80
C SER A 16 20.12 10.99 4.14
N LEU A 17 19.20 11.08 3.17
CA LEU A 17 17.83 10.57 3.23
C LEU A 17 17.78 9.04 3.18
N GLU A 18 18.84 8.36 3.64
CA GLU A 18 18.91 6.92 3.63
C GLU A 18 18.07 6.37 4.78
N SER A 19 17.07 5.58 4.42
CA SER A 19 16.22 4.89 5.38
C SER A 19 17.10 4.01 6.29
N PRO A 20 16.87 4.01 7.61
CA PRO A 20 17.63 3.18 8.53
C PRO A 20 17.53 1.70 8.16
N VAL A 21 18.68 1.03 8.25
CA VAL A 21 18.83 -0.40 7.96
C VAL A 21 19.33 -1.10 9.21
N ILE A 22 18.62 -2.14 9.63
CA ILE A 22 19.01 -2.97 10.79
C ILE A 22 19.04 -4.46 10.44
N ARG A 23 19.72 -5.25 11.26
CA ARG A 23 19.63 -6.73 11.23
C ARG A 23 18.69 -7.18 12.33
N PHE A 24 17.83 -8.14 12.01
CA PHE A 24 16.94 -8.73 13.00
C PHE A 24 17.74 -9.48 14.07
N THR A 25 17.37 -9.28 15.34
CA THR A 25 17.93 -10.04 16.47
C THR A 25 16.82 -10.64 17.33
N THR A 26 15.94 -9.80 17.85
CA THR A 26 14.81 -10.19 18.70
C THR A 26 13.60 -9.33 18.35
N ILE A 27 12.41 -9.82 18.69
CA ILE A 27 11.15 -9.11 18.47
C ILE A 27 11.13 -7.82 19.30
N GLU A 28 11.59 -7.86 20.54
CA GLU A 28 11.64 -6.73 21.46
C GLU A 28 12.51 -5.61 20.87
N ARG A 29 13.73 -5.94 20.46
CA ARG A 29 14.65 -4.97 19.87
C ARG A 29 14.07 -4.39 18.59
N LEU A 30 13.46 -5.20 17.73
CA LEU A 30 12.82 -4.72 16.51
C LEU A 30 11.78 -3.62 16.83
N PHE A 31 10.90 -3.85 17.79
CA PHE A 31 9.89 -2.86 18.16
C PHE A 31 10.49 -1.63 18.86
N ASP A 32 11.59 -1.78 19.59
CA ASP A 32 12.32 -0.63 20.14
C ASP A 32 12.92 0.24 19.04
N GLU A 33 13.52 -0.37 18.02
CA GLU A 33 14.05 0.37 16.85
C GLU A 33 12.94 1.04 16.04
N ILE A 34 11.79 0.38 15.87
CA ILE A 34 10.61 0.99 15.25
C ILE A 34 10.19 2.27 15.99
N ASN A 35 10.18 2.26 17.33
CA ASN A 35 9.79 3.43 18.12
C ASN A 35 10.84 4.55 18.09
N ARG A 36 12.12 4.21 17.90
CA ARG A 36 13.22 5.18 17.81
C ARG A 36 13.39 5.79 16.43
N THR A 37 12.91 5.10 15.40
CA THR A 37 13.02 5.56 14.02
C THR A 37 12.18 6.81 13.80
N THR A 38 12.83 7.88 13.34
CA THR A 38 12.18 9.17 13.07
C THR A 38 11.68 9.30 11.62
N GLY A 39 12.10 8.40 10.74
CA GLY A 39 11.66 8.34 9.34
C GLY A 39 10.42 7.47 9.13
N ASP A 40 9.87 7.50 7.92
CA ASP A 40 8.68 6.73 7.56
C ASP A 40 8.99 5.26 7.22
N VAL A 41 10.26 4.88 7.07
CA VAL A 41 10.67 3.56 6.57
C VAL A 41 11.78 2.97 7.44
N LEU A 42 11.67 1.68 7.75
CA LEU A 42 12.72 0.87 8.38
C LEU A 42 12.90 -0.43 7.59
N THR A 43 14.14 -0.71 7.16
CA THR A 43 14.48 -1.95 6.48
C THR A 43 15.19 -2.91 7.44
N VAL A 44 14.68 -4.13 7.53
CA VAL A 44 15.17 -5.16 8.45
C VAL A 44 15.67 -6.36 7.66
N TYR A 45 16.94 -6.69 7.80
CA TYR A 45 17.58 -7.84 7.17
C TYR A 45 17.55 -9.07 8.07
N ASN A 46 17.75 -10.24 7.45
CA ASN A 46 17.87 -11.55 8.09
C ASN A 46 16.61 -12.01 8.84
N VAL A 47 15.43 -11.63 8.35
CA VAL A 47 14.15 -12.12 8.89
C VAL A 47 13.78 -13.43 8.19
N SER A 48 13.72 -14.53 8.93
CA SER A 48 13.20 -15.80 8.41
C SER A 48 11.68 -15.80 8.28
N VAL A 49 11.09 -16.74 7.53
CA VAL A 49 9.63 -16.89 7.41
C VAL A 49 8.97 -17.13 8.77
N GLN A 50 9.58 -17.98 9.61
CA GLN A 50 9.08 -18.26 10.96
C GLN A 50 9.14 -17.01 11.85
N GLN A 51 10.26 -16.28 11.82
CA GLN A 51 10.39 -15.03 12.56
C GLN A 51 9.40 -13.98 12.09
N PHE A 52 9.15 -13.87 10.77
CA PHE A 52 8.14 -12.97 10.24
C PHE A 52 6.75 -13.29 10.80
N ALA A 53 6.35 -14.56 10.83
CA ALA A 53 5.07 -14.96 11.42
C ALA A 53 4.96 -14.60 12.91
N GLU A 54 6.06 -14.75 13.68
CA GLU A 54 6.11 -14.35 15.09
C GLU A 54 6.04 -12.82 15.26
N ILE A 55 6.72 -12.06 14.39
CA ILE A 55 6.66 -10.60 14.34
C ILE A 55 5.23 -10.13 14.03
N GLU A 56 4.53 -10.76 13.08
CA GLU A 56 3.12 -10.47 12.78
C GLU A 56 2.22 -10.69 13.99
N LYS A 57 2.37 -11.84 14.65
CA LYS A 57 1.63 -12.16 15.88
C LYS A 57 1.92 -11.16 17.00
N ALA A 58 3.19 -10.77 17.16
CA ALA A 58 3.59 -9.79 18.16
C ALA A 58 3.05 -8.38 17.85
N ARG A 59 3.05 -7.97 16.57
CA ARG A 59 2.45 -6.70 16.12
C ARG A 59 0.98 -6.64 16.48
N GLU A 60 0.24 -7.69 16.12
CA GLU A 60 -1.20 -7.80 16.36
C GLU A 60 -1.51 -7.72 17.87
N LYS A 61 -0.79 -8.50 18.68
CA LYS A 61 -0.91 -8.47 20.14
C LYS A 61 -0.66 -7.08 20.72
N ARG A 62 0.29 -6.32 20.15
CA ARG A 62 0.64 -4.96 20.60
C ARG A 62 -0.31 -3.89 20.03
N ARG A 63 -1.23 -4.23 19.13
CA ARG A 63 -2.17 -3.31 18.45
C ARG A 63 -1.47 -2.06 17.87
N ARG A 64 -0.27 -2.25 17.31
CA ARG A 64 0.55 -1.16 16.77
C ARG A 64 0.19 -0.88 15.32
N LYS A 65 0.21 0.40 14.94
CA LYS A 65 -0.18 0.89 13.60
C LYS A 65 0.93 0.80 12.54
N VAL A 66 2.02 0.09 12.80
CA VAL A 66 3.09 -0.07 11.80
C VAL A 66 2.68 -1.07 10.72
N ARG A 67 3.05 -0.77 9.48
CA ARG A 67 2.62 -1.54 8.31
C ARG A 67 3.78 -2.37 7.78
N PHE A 68 3.54 -3.64 7.50
CA PHE A 68 4.56 -4.53 6.93
C PHE A 68 4.46 -4.49 5.42
N ARG A 69 5.01 -3.43 4.83
CA ARG A 69 4.87 -3.11 3.40
C ARG A 69 5.32 -4.24 2.50
N ARG A 70 6.45 -4.88 2.81
CA ARG A 70 6.96 -6.01 2.05
C ARG A 70 7.83 -6.93 2.90
N PHE A 71 7.57 -8.21 2.82
CA PHE A 71 8.46 -9.27 3.26
C PHE A 71 8.85 -10.12 2.05
N SER A 72 10.15 -10.35 1.88
CA SER A 72 10.70 -11.27 0.88
C SER A 72 11.43 -12.41 1.56
N ALA A 73 10.93 -13.64 1.42
CA ALA A 73 11.55 -14.79 2.08
C ALA A 73 12.90 -15.16 1.45
N THR A 74 13.05 -14.96 0.13
CA THR A 74 14.30 -15.24 -0.59
C THR A 74 15.43 -14.35 -0.12
N THR A 75 15.18 -13.04 0.01
CA THR A 75 16.21 -12.08 0.43
C THR A 75 16.26 -11.91 1.95
N LYS A 76 15.26 -12.44 2.68
CA LYS A 76 15.09 -12.28 4.13
C LYS A 76 15.03 -10.82 4.55
N ILE A 77 14.37 -10.00 3.74
CA ILE A 77 14.20 -8.56 3.96
C ILE A 77 12.74 -8.29 4.33
N LEU A 78 12.55 -7.55 5.41
CA LEU A 78 11.27 -6.97 5.83
C LEU A 78 11.37 -5.45 5.76
N ILE A 79 10.49 -4.83 4.99
CA ILE A 79 10.33 -3.37 4.89
C ILE A 79 9.11 -2.98 5.71
N ILE A 80 9.33 -2.12 6.69
CA ILE A 80 8.31 -1.62 7.61
C ILE A 80 8.06 -0.15 7.32
N ILE A 81 6.80 0.23 7.21
CA ILE A 81 6.37 1.62 7.13
C ILE A 81 5.89 2.06 8.50
N ILE A 82 6.46 3.17 8.96
CA ILE A 82 6.18 3.80 10.23
C ILE A 82 5.37 5.04 9.92
N PRO A 83 4.03 4.98 10.01
CA PRO A 83 3.21 6.10 9.64
C PRO A 83 3.44 7.29 10.58
N THR A 84 4.01 8.35 10.04
CA THR A 84 4.05 9.66 10.70
C THR A 84 2.73 10.41 10.49
N ARG A 85 2.52 11.49 11.26
CA ARG A 85 1.35 12.35 11.06
C ARG A 85 1.29 12.91 9.64
N VAL A 86 2.43 13.33 9.09
CA VAL A 86 2.53 13.88 7.74
C VAL A 86 2.22 12.80 6.71
N HIS A 87 2.75 11.59 6.91
CA HIS A 87 2.46 10.42 6.09
C HIS A 87 0.95 10.13 6.05
N GLU A 88 0.28 10.00 7.19
CA GLU A 88 -1.16 9.70 7.25
C GLU A 88 -2.03 10.83 6.67
N LEU A 89 -1.64 12.10 6.88
CA LEU A 89 -2.34 13.23 6.28
C LEU A 89 -2.23 13.21 4.76
N LEU A 90 -1.04 12.93 4.23
CA LEU A 90 -0.81 12.79 2.80
C LEU A 90 -1.63 11.63 2.22
N HIS A 91 -1.65 10.48 2.89
CA HIS A 91 -2.49 9.35 2.48
C HIS A 91 -3.97 9.70 2.44
N SER A 92 -4.47 10.36 3.47
CA SER A 92 -5.87 10.80 3.53
C SER A 92 -6.19 11.74 2.36
N LEU A 93 -5.30 12.70 2.08
CA LEU A 93 -5.48 13.66 0.99
C LEU A 93 -5.47 12.98 -0.39
N ILE A 94 -4.51 12.09 -0.63
CA ILE A 94 -4.44 11.35 -1.90
C ILE A 94 -5.67 10.48 -2.07
N PHE A 95 -6.04 9.71 -1.03
CA PHE A 95 -7.22 8.85 -1.06
C PHE A 95 -8.49 9.64 -1.36
N SER A 96 -8.76 10.73 -0.63
CA SER A 96 -9.95 11.56 -0.87
C SER A 96 -9.98 12.14 -2.27
N ARG A 97 -8.85 12.62 -2.80
CA ARG A 97 -8.79 13.14 -4.17
C ARG A 97 -9.08 12.08 -5.22
N THR A 98 -8.56 10.87 -5.03
CA THR A 98 -8.81 9.74 -5.95
C THR A 98 -10.28 9.36 -5.95
N ILE A 99 -10.92 9.27 -4.78
CA ILE A 99 -12.35 8.96 -4.68
C ILE A 99 -13.22 10.04 -5.32
N ILE A 100 -12.93 11.32 -5.05
CA ILE A 100 -13.66 12.43 -5.68
C ILE A 100 -13.51 12.42 -7.22
N ALA A 101 -12.32 12.06 -7.72
CA ALA A 101 -12.10 11.95 -9.15
C ALA A 101 -12.89 10.77 -9.76
N ALA A 102 -12.90 9.60 -9.10
CA ALA A 102 -13.67 8.45 -9.53
C ALA A 102 -15.18 8.75 -9.57
N ASP A 103 -15.71 9.41 -8.53
CA ASP A 103 -17.10 9.85 -8.45
C ASP A 103 -17.48 10.82 -9.59
N LYS A 104 -16.64 11.83 -9.86
CA LYS A 104 -16.85 12.76 -10.99
C LYS A 104 -16.84 12.08 -12.35
N MET A 105 -16.24 10.90 -12.46
CA MET A 105 -16.23 10.09 -13.68
C MET A 105 -17.38 9.08 -13.74
N GLY A 106 -18.25 9.01 -12.72
CA GLY A 106 -19.31 8.01 -12.60
C GLY A 106 -18.77 6.59 -12.37
N LEU A 107 -17.64 6.48 -11.66
CA LEU A 107 -16.97 5.21 -11.33
C LEU A 107 -17.00 4.91 -9.83
N ASP A 108 -17.87 5.57 -9.07
CA ASP A 108 -17.99 5.42 -7.61
C ASP A 108 -18.41 4.00 -7.20
N ASP A 109 -19.26 3.36 -8.00
CA ASP A 109 -19.73 1.97 -7.80
C ASP A 109 -18.70 0.91 -8.21
N THR A 110 -17.69 1.30 -8.99
CA THR A 110 -16.65 0.41 -9.51
C THR A 110 -15.30 0.62 -8.84
N TRP A 111 -15.21 1.42 -7.77
CA TRP A 111 -13.97 1.60 -7.02
C TRP A 111 -14.06 0.99 -5.62
N ILE A 112 -13.20 0.00 -5.35
CA ILE A 112 -13.18 -0.71 -4.07
C ILE A 112 -12.03 -0.14 -3.22
N PRO A 113 -12.30 0.43 -2.03
CA PRO A 113 -11.24 0.81 -1.10
C PRO A 113 -10.58 -0.46 -0.55
N THR A 114 -9.26 -0.56 -0.71
CA THR A 114 -8.45 -1.70 -0.24
C THR A 114 -7.61 -1.36 0.99
N ALA A 115 -7.52 -0.09 1.38
CA ALA A 115 -6.92 0.36 2.64
C ALA A 115 -5.61 -0.38 2.98
N SER A 116 -5.53 -0.98 4.17
CA SER A 116 -4.38 -1.76 4.67
C SER A 116 -4.54 -3.28 4.45
N THR A 117 -5.21 -3.71 3.37
CA THR A 117 -5.32 -5.14 3.06
C THR A 117 -3.94 -5.77 2.93
N THR A 118 -3.74 -6.87 3.65
CA THR A 118 -2.53 -7.71 3.53
C THR A 118 -2.68 -8.64 2.33
N PHE A 119 -1.75 -8.54 1.40
CA PHE A 119 -1.62 -9.42 0.24
C PHE A 119 -0.60 -10.51 0.55
N ARG A 120 -1.06 -11.76 0.53
CA ARG A 120 -0.20 -12.94 0.63
C ARG A 120 -0.21 -13.65 -0.72
N ALA A 121 0.92 -14.23 -1.13
CA ALA A 121 0.94 -15.09 -2.30
C ALA A 121 0.01 -16.29 -2.08
N GLN A 122 -1.15 -16.31 -2.75
CA GLN A 122 -2.10 -17.42 -2.66
C GLN A 122 -1.71 -18.55 -3.64
N HIS A 123 -1.66 -19.75 -3.09
CA HIS A 123 -1.75 -21.08 -3.71
C HIS A 123 -0.84 -21.51 -4.89
N GLN A 124 0.04 -20.67 -5.44
CA GLN A 124 1.00 -21.13 -6.46
C GLN A 124 2.43 -20.61 -6.30
N HIS A 125 2.66 -19.63 -5.42
CA HIS A 125 3.99 -19.17 -5.07
C HIS A 125 4.31 -19.60 -3.63
N LEU A 126 5.05 -20.70 -3.48
CA LEU A 126 5.59 -21.21 -2.20
C LEU A 126 6.57 -20.23 -1.51
N SER A 127 6.79 -19.05 -2.09
CA SER A 127 7.83 -18.11 -1.68
C SER A 127 7.59 -17.47 -0.32
N GLY A 128 6.41 -17.59 0.30
CA GLY A 128 6.18 -17.02 1.64
C GLY A 128 6.26 -15.48 1.70
N ASP A 129 6.31 -14.81 0.54
CA ASP A 129 6.30 -13.37 0.42
C ASP A 129 4.94 -12.79 0.83
N SER A 130 4.98 -11.62 1.45
CA SER A 130 3.80 -10.91 1.94
C SER A 130 3.99 -9.40 1.73
N GLY A 131 2.90 -8.67 1.58
CA GLY A 131 2.92 -7.22 1.53
C GLY A 131 1.63 -6.62 2.06
N GLU A 132 1.71 -5.37 2.49
CA GLU A 132 0.56 -4.62 2.97
C GLU A 132 0.29 -3.45 2.02
N GLY A 133 -0.98 -3.32 1.62
CA GLY A 133 -1.48 -2.17 0.88
C GLY A 133 -1.31 -0.87 1.67
N ASP A 134 -1.25 0.23 0.95
CA ASP A 134 -1.15 1.55 1.56
C ASP A 134 -2.30 2.41 1.07
N SER A 135 -3.23 2.77 1.97
CA SER A 135 -4.39 3.65 1.77
C SER A 135 -4.86 3.74 0.31
N SER A 136 -5.14 2.57 -0.28
CA SER A 136 -5.39 2.42 -1.71
C SER A 136 -6.84 2.06 -1.97
N GLY A 137 -7.20 2.10 -3.25
CA GLY A 137 -8.32 1.35 -3.79
C GLY A 137 -7.94 0.72 -5.11
N CYS A 138 -8.78 -0.15 -5.60
CA CYS A 138 -8.64 -0.73 -6.92
C CYS A 138 -9.98 -0.69 -7.66
N PRO A 139 -9.96 -0.65 -9.00
CA PRO A 139 -11.17 -0.87 -9.76
C PRO A 139 -11.70 -2.28 -9.46
N THR A 140 -13.02 -2.39 -9.32
CA THR A 140 -13.74 -3.66 -9.34
C THR A 140 -13.34 -4.37 -10.64
N PRO A 141 -12.81 -5.60 -10.57
CA PRO A 141 -12.50 -6.35 -11.77
C PRO A 141 -13.78 -6.51 -12.60
N ALA A 142 -13.80 -5.98 -13.82
CA ALA A 142 -14.92 -6.19 -14.75
C ALA A 142 -15.08 -7.66 -15.17
N ARG A 143 -14.13 -8.50 -14.78
CA ARG A 143 -14.07 -9.93 -15.08
C ARG A 143 -14.54 -10.71 -13.87
N ASP A 144 -15.52 -11.57 -14.09
CA ASP A 144 -15.99 -12.58 -13.14
C ASP A 144 -14.92 -13.65 -12.85
N LYS A 145 -13.94 -13.83 -13.75
CA LYS A 145 -12.86 -14.81 -13.64
C LYS A 145 -11.50 -14.28 -14.12
N VAL A 146 -10.44 -14.68 -13.42
CA VAL A 146 -9.05 -14.43 -13.81
C VAL A 146 -8.80 -14.98 -15.24
N GLY A 147 -8.21 -14.17 -16.11
CA GLY A 147 -7.83 -14.56 -17.48
C GLY A 147 -8.92 -14.45 -18.56
N ARG A 148 -10.19 -14.16 -18.22
CA ARG A 148 -11.26 -14.01 -19.22
C ARG A 148 -11.20 -12.62 -19.87
N PHE A 149 -10.99 -12.51 -21.18
CA PHE A 149 -11.14 -11.22 -21.86
C PHE A 149 -12.61 -10.80 -21.86
N LEU A 150 -12.87 -9.48 -21.79
CA LEU A 150 -14.20 -8.94 -22.07
C LEU A 150 -14.50 -9.29 -23.52
N SER A 151 -15.32 -10.31 -23.74
CA SER A 151 -15.93 -10.53 -25.05
C SER A 151 -16.80 -9.32 -25.31
N SER A 152 -16.44 -8.53 -26.32
CA SER A 152 -17.27 -7.44 -26.84
C SER A 152 -18.61 -8.03 -27.26
N ASN A 153 -19.60 -8.04 -26.36
CA ASN A 153 -20.94 -8.41 -26.74
C ASN A 153 -21.53 -7.22 -27.47
N GLN A 154 -21.44 -7.28 -28.79
CA GLN A 154 -22.23 -6.45 -29.69
C GLN A 154 -23.70 -6.54 -29.25
N GLY A 155 -24.34 -5.37 -29.23
CA GLY A 155 -25.74 -5.25 -28.86
C GLY A 155 -26.63 -6.17 -29.70
N THR A 156 -27.50 -6.90 -29.03
CA THR A 156 -28.73 -7.39 -29.64
C THR A 156 -29.88 -6.87 -28.79
N GLY A 157 -30.64 -5.97 -29.40
CA GLY A 157 -31.74 -5.26 -28.78
C GLY A 157 -32.84 -6.22 -28.32
N ALA A 158 -33.34 -5.99 -27.12
CA ALA A 158 -34.60 -6.56 -26.67
C ALA A 158 -35.74 -5.76 -27.32
N THR A 159 -36.34 -6.30 -28.38
CA THR A 159 -37.63 -5.85 -28.88
C THR A 159 -38.72 -6.22 -27.88
N ASN A 160 -39.39 -5.21 -27.35
CA ASN A 160 -40.51 -5.31 -26.43
C ASN A 160 -41.80 -5.48 -27.26
N THR A 161 -42.31 -6.70 -27.40
CA THR A 161 -43.66 -6.95 -27.96
C THR A 161 -44.68 -6.98 -26.82
N ARG A 162 -45.38 -5.85 -26.63
CA ARG A 162 -46.64 -5.74 -25.89
C ARG A 162 -47.78 -5.59 -26.90
N GLY A 163 -48.81 -6.41 -26.75
CA GLY A 163 -50.10 -6.30 -27.46
C GLY A 163 -50.67 -7.69 -27.72
N ALA A 164 -51.93 -7.99 -27.49
CA ALA A 164 -53.06 -7.29 -26.90
C ALA A 164 -54.04 -8.39 -26.47
N ALA A 165 -54.77 -8.18 -25.38
CA ALA A 165 -55.94 -8.99 -25.07
C ALA A 165 -57.09 -8.02 -24.76
N GLU A 166 -58.04 -7.96 -25.66
CA GLU A 166 -59.40 -7.44 -25.51
C GLU A 166 -60.32 -8.40 -26.28
N PRO A 167 -61.63 -8.43 -25.99
CA PRO A 167 -62.28 -8.57 -24.69
C PRO A 167 -62.89 -9.98 -24.49
#